data_AF-A0A3C0ZRB3-F1
#
_entry.id   AF-A0A3C0ZRB3-F1
#
_cell.length_a   1.000
_cell.length_b   1.000
_cell.length_c   1.000
_cell.angle_alpha   90.00
_cell.angle_beta   90.00
_cell.angle_gamma   90.00
#
_symmetry.space_group_name_H-M   'P 1'
#
loop_
_entity.id
_entity.type
_entity.pdbx_description
1 polymer ?
#
loop_
_entity_poly.entity_id
_entity_poly.type
_entity_poly.pdbx_seq_one_letter_code
_entity_poly.pdbx_strand_id
1 'polypeptide(L)' 'LENGLSHLRIFVDSSSIEIFVNDGDAVFTSRIFPDQEEHYFKVQGDTFNRMWTLKNAVKD' A
#
# COMPACT_ATOMS: atom_id res chain seq x y z
N LEU A 1 -18.60 0.21 0.30
CA LEU A 1 -18.35 1.42 -0.51
C LEU A 1 -19.60 1.63 -1.34
N GLU A 2 -20.25 2.79 -1.21
CA GLU A 2 -21.50 3.09 -1.93
C GLU A 2 -21.33 2.99 -3.46
N ASN A 3 -20.15 3.38 -3.96
CA ASN A 3 -19.83 3.43 -5.39
C ASN A 3 -18.95 2.26 -5.89
N GLY A 4 -18.80 1.20 -5.08
CA GLY A 4 -17.85 0.12 -5.38
C GLY A 4 -16.37 0.52 -5.22
N LEU A 5 -15.47 -0.36 -5.63
CA LEU A 5 -14.02 -0.13 -5.56
C LEU A 5 -13.50 0.25 -6.95
N SER A 6 -12.85 1.41 -7.06
CA SER A 6 -12.26 1.91 -8.31
C SER A 6 -10.74 2.09 -8.22
N HIS A 7 -10.22 2.41 -7.03
CA HIS A 7 -8.80 2.69 -6.85
C HIS A 7 -8.30 2.28 -5.47
N LEU A 8 -7.06 1.80 -5.41
CA LEU A 8 -6.30 1.62 -4.18
C LEU A 8 -4.97 2.34 -4.31
N ARG A 9 -4.62 3.14 -3.30
CA ARG A 9 -3.27 3.67 -3.12
C ARG A 9 -2.69 3.08 -1.85
N ILE A 10 -1.58 2.37 -1.99
CA ILE A 10 -0.95 1.61 -0.91
C ILE A 10 0.44 2.19 -0.67
N PHE A 11 0.70 2.61 0.56
CA PHE A 11 2.03 2.96 1.04
C PHE A 11 2.53 1.86 1.96
N VAL A 12 3.76 1.43 1.73
CA VAL A 12 4.46 0.45 2.56
C VAL A 12 5.76 1.09 3.00
N ASP A 13 6.02 1.08 4.30
CA ASP A 13 7.28 1.49 4.91
C ASP A 13 7.79 0.35 5.80
N SER A 14 8.97 0.54 6.40
CA SER A 14 9.73 -0.44 7.17
C SER A 14 8.93 -1.22 8.21
N SER A 15 7.89 -0.62 8.79
CA SER A 15 7.04 -1.30 9.78
C SER A 15 5.57 -0.87 9.73
N SER A 16 5.13 -0.25 8.63
CA SER A 16 3.75 0.24 8.48
C SER A 16 3.23 0.04 7.06
N ILE A 17 1.92 -0.12 6.98
CA ILE A 17 1.17 -0.11 5.73
C ILE A 17 -0.04 0.80 5.87
N GLU A 18 -0.29 1.59 4.83
CA GLU A 18 -1.46 2.46 4.71
C GLU A 18 -2.14 2.21 3.38
N ILE A 19 -3.45 1.92 3.41
CA ILE A 19 -4.27 1.63 2.23
C ILE A 19 -5.37 2.68 2.16
N PHE A 20 -5.30 3.53 1.15
CA PHE A 20 -6.32 4.52 0.82
C PHE A 20 -7.25 3.95 -0.24
N VAL A 21 -8.54 3.90 0.08
CA VAL A 21 -9.58 3.38 -0.80
C VAL A 21 -10.23 4.51 -1.56
N ASN A 22 -10.32 4.36 -2.88
CA ASN A 22 -10.83 5.37 -3.80
C ASN A 22 -10.15 6.73 -3.51
N ASP A 23 -10.93 7.81 -3.36
CA ASP A 23 -10.44 9.15 -3.04
C ASP A 23 -10.61 9.49 -1.55
N GLY A 24 -10.46 8.50 -0.67
CA GLY A 24 -10.57 8.66 0.79
C GLY A 24 -11.88 8.17 1.40
N ASP A 25 -12.66 7.36 0.67
CA ASP A 25 -13.88 6.72 1.19
C ASP A 25 -13.60 5.88 2.45
N ALA A 26 -12.41 5.30 2.52
CA ALA A 26 -11.88 4.63 3.70
C ALA A 26 -10.35 4.66 3.70
N VAL A 27 -9.78 4.56 4.91
CA VAL A 27 -8.34 4.40 5.11
C VAL A 27 -8.12 3.26 6.10
N PHE A 28 -7.24 2.33 5.72
CA PHE A 28 -6.74 1.31 6.63
C PHE A 28 -5.28 1.62 6.96
N THR A 29 -4.93 1.56 8.23
CA THR A 29 -3.54 1.64 8.67
C THR A 29 -3.24 0.46 9.57
N SER A 30 -2.05 -0.12 9.43
CA SER A 30 -1.58 -1.18 10.30
C SER A 30 -0.07 -1.14 10.42
N ARG A 31 0.44 -1.70 11.52
CA ARG A 31 1.83 -2.11 11.62
C ARG A 31 2.02 -3.43 10.87
N ILE A 32 3.20 -3.61 10.28
CA ILE A 32 3.66 -4.85 9.67
C ILE A 32 5.04 -5.21 10.22
N PHE A 33 5.38 -6.49 10.22
CA PHE A 33 6.64 -7.01 10.76
C PHE A 33 7.23 -8.04 9.77
N PRO A 34 7.63 -7.62 8.56
CA PRO A 34 8.17 -8.54 7.56
C PRO A 34 9.53 -9.08 8.00
N ASP A 35 9.80 -10.35 7.68
CA ASP A 35 11.13 -10.93 7.80
C ASP A 35 12.08 -10.35 6.72
N GLN A 36 13.41 -10.53 6.89
CA GLN A 36 14.41 -9.94 5.99
C GLN A 36 14.29 -10.35 4.52
N GLU A 37 13.61 -11.45 4.22
CA GLU A 37 13.43 -11.95 2.85
C GLU A 37 12.05 -11.56 2.28
N GLU A 38 11.18 -10.92 3.05
CA GLU A 38 9.80 -10.60 2.67
C GLU A 38 9.67 -9.22 1.99
N HIS A 39 10.41 -9.04 0.89
CA HIS A 39 10.43 -7.80 0.11
C HIS A 39 9.69 -7.90 -1.23
N TYR A 40 8.68 -8.78 -1.32
CA TYR A 40 7.91 -9.00 -2.54
C TYR A 40 6.44 -8.61 -2.37
N PHE A 41 5.80 -8.29 -3.49
CA PHE A 41 4.37 -8.04 -3.58
C PHE A 41 3.78 -9.01 -4.60
N LYS A 42 2.58 -9.51 -4.31
CA LYS A 42 1.84 -10.39 -5.22
C LYS A 42 0.49 -9.76 -5.52
N VAL A 43 0.21 -9.57 -6.80
CA VAL A 43 -1.07 -9.06 -7.28
C VAL A 43 -1.76 -10.19 -8.05
N GLN A 44 -3.02 -10.45 -7.74
CA GLN A 44 -3.84 -11.46 -8.41
C GLN A 44 -5.19 -10.85 -8.79
N GLY A 45 -5.63 -11.09 -10.03
CA GLY A 45 -6.85 -10.52 -10.59
C GLY A 45 -6.58 -9.61 -11.79
N ASP A 46 -7.66 -9.18 -12.45
CA ASP A 46 -7.58 -8.21 -13.54
C ASP A 46 -7.45 -6.80 -12.96
N THR A 47 -6.23 -6.26 -12.96
CA THR A 47 -5.93 -4.96 -12.39
C THR A 47 -4.76 -4.32 -13.11
N PHE A 48 -4.77 -2.99 -13.15
CA PHE A 48 -3.66 -2.19 -13.63
C PHE A 48 -2.89 -1.62 -12.45
N ASN A 49 -1.65 -2.10 -12.25
CA ASN A 49 -0.79 -1.65 -11.16
C ASN A 49 0.34 -0.75 -11.66
N ARG A 50 0.67 0.26 -10.85
CA ARG A 50 1.91 1.03 -10.96
C ARG A 50 2.58 1.02 -9.60
N MET A 51 3.90 0.80 -9.60
CA MET A 51 4.68 0.70 -8.37
C MET A 51 5.89 1.64 -8.47
N TRP A 52 6.16 2.34 -7.38
CA TRP A 52 7.27 3.28 -7.27
C TRP A 52 8.02 3.05 -5.97
N THR A 53 9.35 3.07 -6.04
CA THR A 53 10.20 3.10 -4.85
C THR A 53 10.22 4.52 -4.30
N LEU A 54 9.84 4.66 -3.03
CA LEU A 54 9.92 5.94 -2.32
C LEU A 54 11.34 6.16 -1.82
N LYS A 55 11.81 7.41 -1.91
CA LYS A 55 13.07 7.82 -1.28
C LYS A 55 12.83 8.03 0.21
N ASN A 56 13.84 7.78 1.02
CA ASN A 56 13.81 8.12 2.45
C ASN A 56 13.43 9.60 2.61
N ALA A 57 12.34 9.85 3.32
CA ALA A 57 11.84 11.20 3.58
C ALA A 57 12.61 11.87 4.73
N VAL A 58 13.12 11.08 5.67
CA VAL A 58 13.95 11.52 6.79
C VAL A 58 15.33 10.93 6.63
N LYS A 59 16.36 11.74 6.90
CA LYS A 59 17.73 11.24 7.09
C LYS A 59 17.93 11.16 8.59
N ASP A 60 18.26 9.97 9.07
CA ASP A 60 18.85 9.82 10.41
C ASP A 60 20.15 10.63 10.51
#